data_AF-A0A3A6NAR1-F1
#
_entry.id   AF-A0A3A6NAR1-F1
#
_cell.length_a   1.000
_cell.length_b   1.000
_cell.length_c   1.000
_cell.angle_alpha   90.00
_cell.angle_beta   90.00
_cell.angle_gamma   90.00
#
_symmetry.space_group_name_H-M   'P 1'
#
loop_
_entity.id
_entity.type
_entity.pdbx_description
1 polymer ?
#
loop_
_entity_poly.entity_id
_entity_poly.type
_entity_poly.pdbx_seq_one_letter_code
_entity_poly.pdbx_strand_id
1 'polypeptide(L)'
;MLYINRTFWVWQEIGIRCRIGIGENPLQAKMACDRFAKKNTEGIFRLTHENYAEFTWPLPVRDLFGVGSRMERNFLNIGIRTIGHLAALPRGDLKRRWGVNGEILWLNAHGIDYSRIEPRCGKETRKGVGSSMTLPRDYRSSKEIEVVFLLFLFYKAH
;
A
#
# COMPACT_ATOMS: atom_id res chain seq x y z
N MET A 1 6.31 -5.55 24.78
CA MET A 1 7.50 -4.89 25.40
C MET A 1 8.70 -4.79 24.46
N LEU A 2 9.09 -5.83 23.71
CA LEU A 2 10.26 -5.81 22.79
C LEU A 2 10.23 -4.72 21.70
N TYR A 3 9.06 -4.40 21.12
CA TYR A 3 8.96 -3.46 20.00
C TYR A 3 9.04 -1.98 20.40
N ILE A 4 8.58 -1.64 21.61
CA ILE A 4 8.65 -0.27 22.17
C ILE A 4 10.11 0.15 22.35
N ASN A 5 10.96 -0.79 22.79
CA ASN A 5 12.40 -0.54 22.90
C ASN A 5 13.04 -0.25 21.52
N ARG A 6 12.57 -0.88 20.44
CA ARG A 6 13.11 -0.61 19.09
C ARG A 6 12.67 0.73 18.51
N THR A 7 11.44 1.17 18.72
CA THR A 7 11.02 2.52 18.32
C THR A 7 11.80 3.60 19.06
N PHE A 8 12.13 3.34 20.34
CA PHE A 8 12.96 4.22 21.14
C PHE A 8 14.40 4.32 20.61
N TRP A 9 15.00 3.19 20.21
CA TRP A 9 16.33 3.19 19.57
C TRP A 9 16.37 4.04 18.30
N VAL A 10 15.38 3.94 17.41
CA VAL A 10 15.33 4.76 16.18
C VAL A 10 15.25 6.25 16.50
N TRP A 11 14.49 6.62 17.54
CA TRP A 11 14.42 8.02 17.99
C TRP A 11 15.74 8.52 18.57
N GLN A 12 16.42 7.72 19.39
CA GLN A 12 17.70 8.08 20.02
C GLN A 12 18.83 8.24 18.99
N GLU A 13 18.95 7.30 18.05
CA GLU A 13 20.06 7.27 17.11
C GLU A 13 19.86 8.21 15.91
N ILE A 14 18.62 8.37 15.45
CA ILE A 14 18.32 9.03 14.16
C ILE A 14 17.44 10.27 14.34
N GLY A 15 16.80 10.46 15.51
CA GLY A 15 15.89 11.58 15.74
C GLY A 15 14.58 11.50 14.93
N ILE A 16 14.23 10.33 14.41
CA ILE A 16 13.02 10.12 13.59
C ILE A 16 12.01 9.25 14.35
N ARG A 17 10.77 9.74 14.46
CA ARG A 17 9.67 8.95 15.01
C ARG A 17 9.19 7.92 13.99
N CYS A 18 9.09 6.67 14.40
CA CYS A 18 8.58 5.57 13.57
C CYS A 18 7.29 4.97 14.13
N ARG A 19 6.52 4.34 13.25
CA ARG A 19 5.27 3.64 13.57
C ARG A 19 5.39 2.20 13.08
N ILE A 20 4.94 1.24 13.89
CA ILE A 20 5.12 -0.19 13.63
C ILE A 20 3.77 -0.89 13.57
N GLY A 21 3.46 -1.46 12.40
CA GLY A 21 2.39 -2.44 12.26
C GLY A 21 2.96 -3.85 12.33
N ILE A 22 2.30 -4.71 13.09
CA ILE A 22 2.66 -6.12 13.25
C ILE A 22 1.52 -6.96 12.69
N GLY A 23 1.86 -7.98 11.91
CA GLY A 23 0.91 -8.92 11.31
C GLY A 23 1.56 -10.26 11.02
N GLU A 24 0.73 -11.27 10.79
CA GLU A 24 1.17 -12.65 10.46
C GLU A 24 1.53 -12.82 8.98
N ASN A 25 1.12 -11.84 8.17
CA ASN A 25 1.49 -11.71 6.77
C ASN A 25 1.71 -10.23 6.41
N PRO A 26 2.30 -9.93 5.24
CA PRO A 26 2.64 -8.56 4.84
C PRO A 26 1.43 -7.61 4.79
N LEU A 27 0.29 -8.09 4.28
CA LEU A 27 -0.97 -7.37 4.27
C LEU A 27 -1.38 -6.93 5.68
N GLN A 28 -1.44 -7.86 6.64
CA GLN A 28 -1.84 -7.56 8.01
C GLN A 28 -0.89 -6.54 8.65
N ALA A 29 0.43 -6.69 8.47
CA ALA A 29 1.40 -5.74 8.99
C ALA A 29 1.21 -4.34 8.40
N LYS A 30 0.94 -4.25 7.09
CA LYS A 30 0.68 -2.99 6.41
C LYS A 30 -0.62 -2.34 6.88
N MET A 31 -1.70 -3.11 6.99
CA MET A 31 -3.00 -2.64 7.50
C MET A 31 -2.88 -2.17 8.95
N ALA A 32 -2.19 -2.93 9.80
CA ALA A 32 -1.91 -2.59 11.19
C ALA A 32 -1.19 -1.23 11.29
N CYS A 33 -0.15 -1.02 10.46
CA CYS A 33 0.60 0.22 10.46
C CYS A 33 -0.24 1.40 9.96
N ASP A 34 -0.83 1.25 8.77
CA ASP A 34 -1.47 2.35 8.06
C ASP A 34 -2.78 2.79 8.70
N ARG A 35 -3.55 1.86 9.26
CA ARG A 35 -4.90 2.16 9.78
C ARG A 35 -4.94 2.39 11.28
N PHE A 36 -4.02 1.81 12.04
CA PHE A 36 -4.08 1.83 13.50
C PHE A 36 -2.82 2.43 14.14
N ALA A 37 -1.63 1.89 13.86
CA ALA A 37 -0.39 2.33 14.52
C ALA A 37 -0.07 3.81 14.26
N LYS A 38 -0.33 4.32 13.06
CA LYS A 38 -0.15 5.76 12.76
C LYS A 38 -1.08 6.67 13.55
N LYS A 39 -2.26 6.15 13.95
CA LYS A 39 -3.34 6.93 14.56
C LYS A 39 -3.38 6.83 16.08
N ASN A 40 -2.65 5.89 16.69
CA ASN A 40 -2.55 5.76 18.13
C ASN A 40 -1.29 6.44 18.70
N THR A 41 -1.29 6.65 20.01
CA THR A 41 -0.20 7.33 20.73
C THR A 41 1.06 6.47 20.78
N GLU A 42 0.91 5.20 21.15
CA GLU A 42 2.01 4.23 21.26
C GLU A 42 2.78 4.03 19.95
N GLY A 43 2.10 4.22 18.82
CA GLY A 43 2.69 4.06 17.50
C GLY A 43 2.89 2.63 17.06
N ILE A 44 2.29 1.68 17.77
CA ILE A 44 2.41 0.25 17.52
C ILE A 44 1.01 -0.35 17.48
N PHE A 45 0.75 -1.26 16.55
CA PHE A 45 -0.49 -2.02 16.52
C PHE A 45 -0.27 -3.40 15.93
N ARG A 46 -0.99 -4.41 16.41
CA ARG A 46 -0.91 -5.80 15.94
C ARG A 46 -2.26 -6.28 15.43
N LEU A 47 -2.27 -6.72 14.17
CA LEU A 47 -3.35 -7.51 13.61
C LEU A 47 -2.94 -8.99 13.57
N THR A 48 -3.88 -9.88 13.81
CA THR A 48 -3.76 -11.34 13.66
C THR A 48 -4.96 -11.85 12.91
N HIS A 49 -4.95 -13.10 12.45
CA HIS A 49 -6.11 -13.64 11.74
C HIS A 49 -7.39 -13.63 12.60
N GLU A 50 -7.27 -13.81 13.92
CA GLU A 50 -8.40 -13.83 14.85
C GLU A 50 -9.06 -12.46 15.01
N ASN A 51 -8.28 -11.38 15.06
CA ASN A 51 -8.80 -10.02 15.29
C ASN A 51 -8.97 -9.20 14.01
N TYR A 52 -8.53 -9.71 12.85
CA TYR A 52 -8.52 -8.96 11.61
C TYR A 52 -9.92 -8.46 11.24
N ALA A 53 -10.91 -9.34 11.29
CA ALA A 53 -12.28 -9.01 10.93
C ALA A 53 -12.85 -7.93 11.86
N GLU A 54 -12.69 -8.09 13.17
CA GLU A 54 -13.16 -7.15 14.19
C GLU A 54 -12.67 -5.73 13.93
N PHE A 55 -11.36 -5.56 13.69
CA PHE A 55 -10.76 -4.24 13.50
C PHE A 55 -10.95 -3.68 12.10
N THR A 56 -10.93 -4.51 11.07
CA THR A 56 -10.87 -4.02 9.67
C THR A 56 -12.21 -3.99 8.97
N TRP A 57 -13.14 -4.91 9.26
CA TRP A 57 -14.43 -4.96 8.56
C TRP A 57 -15.28 -3.70 8.71
N PRO A 58 -15.26 -2.98 9.86
CA PRO A 58 -15.96 -1.71 10.00
C PRO A 58 -15.37 -0.58 9.16
N LEU A 59 -14.12 -0.71 8.67
CA LEU A 59 -13.46 0.35 7.91
C LEU A 59 -14.09 0.51 6.51
N PRO A 60 -14.03 1.72 5.92
CA PRO A 60 -14.42 1.94 4.53
C PRO A 60 -13.64 1.00 3.59
N VAL A 61 -14.27 0.57 2.49
CA VAL A 61 -13.63 -0.34 1.53
C VAL A 61 -12.34 0.24 0.93
N ARG A 62 -12.23 1.57 0.85
CA ARG A 62 -11.04 2.31 0.41
C ARG A 62 -9.81 2.12 1.30
N ASP A 63 -10.04 1.78 2.57
CA ASP A 63 -8.96 1.55 3.53
C ASP A 63 -8.32 0.18 3.38
N LEU A 64 -8.94 -0.74 2.62
CA LEU A 64 -8.34 -2.03 2.30
C LEU A 64 -7.12 -1.86 1.39
N PHE A 65 -6.03 -2.54 1.73
CA PHE A 65 -4.84 -2.57 0.89
C PHE A 65 -5.15 -3.12 -0.51
N GLY A 66 -4.72 -2.38 -1.53
CA GLY A 66 -4.99 -2.68 -2.95
C GLY A 66 -6.23 -1.98 -3.52
N VAL A 67 -7.06 -1.34 -2.69
CA VAL A 67 -8.23 -0.57 -3.17
C VAL A 67 -7.85 0.88 -3.40
N GLY A 68 -7.64 1.27 -4.66
CA GLY A 68 -7.49 2.66 -5.08
C GLY A 68 -8.82 3.36 -5.36
N SER A 69 -8.78 4.66 -5.67
CA SER A 69 -9.98 5.49 -5.93
C SER A 69 -10.92 4.94 -7.02
N ARG A 70 -10.35 4.35 -8.08
CA ARG A 70 -11.15 3.71 -9.15
C ARG A 70 -11.88 2.47 -8.64
N MET A 71 -11.21 1.64 -7.85
CA MET A 71 -11.81 0.41 -7.32
C MET A 71 -12.84 0.71 -6.24
N GLU A 72 -12.56 1.68 -5.37
CA GLU A 72 -13.54 2.24 -4.42
C GLU A 72 -14.82 2.68 -5.14
N ARG A 73 -14.73 3.47 -6.21
CA ARG A 73 -15.90 3.90 -6.98
C ARG A 73 -16.70 2.71 -7.52
N ASN A 74 -16.01 1.69 -8.04
CA ASN A 74 -16.67 0.48 -8.53
C ASN A 74 -17.42 -0.27 -7.42
N PHE A 75 -16.84 -0.36 -6.23
CA PHE A 75 -17.46 -1.00 -5.06
C PHE A 75 -18.66 -0.21 -4.55
N LEU A 76 -18.53 1.12 -4.44
CA LEU A 76 -19.63 1.99 -4.04
C LEU A 76 -20.81 1.90 -5.00
N ASN A 77 -20.56 1.82 -6.32
CA ASN A 77 -21.59 1.67 -7.35
C ASN A 77 -22.41 0.37 -7.23
N ILE A 78 -21.88 -0.65 -6.54
CA ILE A 78 -22.59 -1.91 -6.29
C ILE A 78 -22.97 -2.08 -4.81
N GLY A 79 -22.96 -1.01 -4.02
CA GLY A 79 -23.43 -1.01 -2.63
C GLY A 79 -22.39 -1.46 -1.58
N ILE A 80 -21.15 -1.74 -1.98
CA ILE A 80 -20.08 -2.13 -1.06
C ILE A 80 -19.42 -0.88 -0.52
N ARG A 81 -19.58 -0.64 0.78
CA ARG A 81 -19.08 0.57 1.46
C ARG A 81 -17.96 0.27 2.44
N THR A 82 -17.98 -0.90 3.07
CA THR A 82 -17.00 -1.32 4.07
C THR A 82 -16.21 -2.55 3.61
N ILE A 83 -15.10 -2.82 4.29
CA ILE A 83 -14.33 -4.05 4.07
C ILE A 83 -15.19 -5.28 4.40
N GLY A 84 -16.05 -5.20 5.43
CA GLY A 84 -16.98 -6.28 5.76
C GLY A 84 -18.02 -6.56 4.67
N HIS A 85 -18.54 -5.52 3.99
CA HIS A 85 -19.43 -5.72 2.83
C HIS A 85 -18.72 -6.48 1.70
N LEU A 86 -17.44 -6.18 1.46
CA LEU A 86 -16.64 -6.88 0.46
C LEU A 86 -16.38 -8.34 0.86
N ALA A 87 -16.04 -8.57 2.13
CA ALA A 87 -15.76 -9.90 2.67
C ALA A 87 -16.99 -10.84 2.62
N ALA A 88 -18.19 -10.28 2.76
CA ALA A 88 -19.46 -11.01 2.71
C ALA A 88 -19.86 -11.47 1.30
N LEU A 89 -19.24 -10.94 0.23
CA LEU A 89 -19.54 -11.38 -1.12
C LEU A 89 -18.93 -12.76 -1.43
N PRO A 90 -19.60 -13.56 -2.29
CA PRO A 90 -19.00 -14.79 -2.79
C PRO A 90 -17.70 -14.50 -3.56
N ARG A 91 -16.62 -15.18 -3.19
CA ARG A 91 -15.30 -15.07 -3.86
C ARG A 91 -15.40 -15.21 -5.39
N GLY A 92 -16.25 -16.11 -5.87
CA GLY A 92 -16.48 -16.34 -7.29
C GLY A 92 -17.06 -15.14 -8.05
N ASP A 93 -17.88 -14.33 -7.39
CA ASP A 93 -18.48 -13.14 -8.00
C ASP A 93 -17.46 -12.02 -8.19
N LEU A 94 -16.58 -11.83 -7.19
CA LEU A 94 -15.47 -10.89 -7.28
C LEU A 94 -14.48 -11.31 -8.37
N LYS A 95 -14.16 -12.61 -8.43
CA LYS A 95 -13.30 -13.17 -9.48
C LYS A 95 -13.91 -13.01 -10.87
N ARG A 96 -15.21 -13.25 -11.04
CA ARG A 96 -15.90 -13.05 -12.32
C ARG A 96 -15.87 -11.60 -12.79
N ARG A 97 -15.98 -10.64 -11.86
CA ARG A 97 -16.04 -9.21 -12.19
C ARG A 97 -14.67 -8.55 -12.38
N TRP A 98 -13.66 -8.94 -11.59
CA TRP A 98 -12.33 -8.29 -11.59
C TRP A 98 -11.15 -9.25 -11.80
N GLY A 99 -11.42 -10.50 -12.19
CA GLY A 99 -10.41 -11.50 -12.41
C GLY A 99 -9.61 -11.82 -11.14
N VAL A 100 -8.30 -12.03 -11.33
CA VAL A 100 -7.35 -12.33 -10.24
C VAL A 100 -7.35 -11.24 -9.16
N ASN A 101 -7.53 -9.97 -9.55
CA ASN A 101 -7.59 -8.87 -8.58
C ASN A 101 -8.81 -8.97 -7.65
N GLY A 102 -9.95 -9.41 -8.16
CA GLY A 102 -11.14 -9.62 -7.32
C GLY A 102 -10.94 -10.73 -6.28
N GLU A 103 -10.25 -11.79 -6.68
CA GLU A 103 -9.87 -12.88 -5.79
C GLU A 103 -8.86 -12.45 -4.71
N ILE A 104 -7.84 -11.67 -5.08
CA ILE A 104 -6.88 -11.08 -4.14
C ILE A 104 -7.59 -10.13 -3.17
N LEU A 105 -8.48 -9.27 -3.65
CA LEU A 105 -9.21 -8.34 -2.78
C LEU A 105 -10.13 -9.06 -1.79
N TRP A 106 -10.72 -10.19 -2.21
CA TRP A 106 -11.48 -11.04 -1.29
C TRP A 106 -10.59 -11.62 -0.21
N LEU A 107 -9.46 -12.24 -0.58
CA LEU A 107 -8.48 -12.78 0.38
C LEU A 107 -7.99 -11.69 1.33
N ASN A 108 -7.69 -10.51 0.81
CA ASN A 108 -7.25 -9.37 1.60
C ASN A 108 -8.33 -8.91 2.60
N ALA A 109 -9.60 -8.92 2.22
CA ALA A 109 -10.71 -8.57 3.12
C ALA A 109 -10.86 -9.57 4.29
N HIS A 110 -10.35 -10.80 4.13
CA HIS A 110 -10.24 -11.82 5.17
C HIS A 110 -8.86 -11.84 5.86
N GLY A 111 -8.00 -10.86 5.57
CA GLY A 111 -6.67 -10.75 6.18
C GLY A 111 -5.69 -11.82 5.73
N ILE A 112 -5.92 -12.44 4.57
CA ILE A 112 -5.10 -13.50 3.99
C ILE A 112 -4.22 -12.91 2.88
N ASP A 113 -2.92 -13.09 3.01
CA ASP A 113 -1.93 -12.79 1.97
C ASP A 113 -0.83 -13.86 1.99
N TYR A 114 -0.62 -14.51 0.85
CA TYR A 114 0.38 -15.57 0.68
C TYR A 114 1.72 -15.05 0.16
N SER A 115 1.86 -13.73 0.01
CA SER A 115 3.09 -13.10 -0.46
C SER A 115 4.23 -13.38 0.52
N ARG A 116 5.37 -13.85 -0.02
CA ARG A 116 6.57 -14.10 0.79
C ARG A 116 7.41 -12.83 0.88
N ILE A 117 7.88 -12.52 2.09
CA ILE A 117 8.93 -11.53 2.30
C ILE A 117 10.24 -12.23 2.00
N GLU A 118 10.74 -12.07 0.79
CA GLU A 118 12.07 -12.54 0.46
C GLU A 118 13.09 -11.60 1.12
N PRO A 119 14.00 -12.11 1.98
CA PRO A 119 15.07 -11.28 2.49
C PRO A 119 15.86 -10.77 1.29
N ARG A 120 16.13 -9.46 1.27
CA ARG A 120 16.86 -8.79 0.19
C ARG A 120 18.35 -9.18 0.26
N CYS A 121 18.64 -10.44 0.00
CA CYS A 121 19.97 -11.05 -0.03
C CYS A 121 20.23 -11.47 -1.47
N GLY A 122 20.65 -10.51 -2.27
CA GLY A 122 20.91 -10.69 -3.69
C GLY A 122 20.74 -9.37 -4.42
N LYS A 123 21.65 -9.07 -5.34
CA LYS A 123 21.56 -7.91 -6.22
C LYS A 123 20.24 -8.01 -7.01
N GLU A 124 19.16 -7.42 -6.50
CA GLU A 124 17.99 -7.14 -7.33
C GLU A 124 18.50 -6.31 -8.50
N THR A 125 18.61 -6.93 -9.67
CA THR A 125 18.93 -6.21 -10.89
C THR A 125 17.77 -5.28 -11.12
N ARG A 126 18.03 -3.98 -10.98
CA ARG A 126 17.05 -2.92 -11.23
C ARG A 126 16.46 -3.15 -12.63
N LYS A 127 15.22 -3.65 -12.68
CA LYS A 127 14.55 -4.06 -13.94
C LYS A 127 14.25 -2.88 -14.87
N GLY A 128 14.37 -1.65 -14.37
CA GLY A 128 14.24 -0.43 -15.17
C GLY A 128 14.70 0.82 -14.44
N VAL A 129 15.26 1.77 -15.19
CA VAL A 129 15.59 3.12 -14.74
C VAL A 129 14.54 4.07 -15.34
N GLY A 130 13.50 4.39 -14.57
CA GLY A 130 12.55 5.43 -14.95
C GLY A 130 13.08 6.82 -14.60
N SER A 131 12.93 7.77 -15.53
CA SER A 131 13.15 9.19 -15.29
C SER A 131 11.93 9.96 -15.79
N SER A 132 11.30 10.74 -14.93
CA SER A 132 10.17 11.59 -15.32
C SER A 132 10.30 12.97 -14.68
N MET A 133 9.90 14.01 -15.41
CA MET A 133 9.69 15.36 -14.89
C MET A 133 8.35 15.89 -15.38
N THR A 134 7.57 16.48 -14.47
CA THR A 134 6.37 17.24 -14.84
C THR A 134 6.80 18.64 -15.26
N LEU A 135 6.43 19.03 -16.48
CA LEU A 135 6.81 20.32 -17.05
C LEU A 135 5.88 21.43 -16.52
N PRO A 136 6.39 22.66 -16.32
CA PRO A 136 5.61 23.77 -15.72
C PRO A 136 4.50 24.31 -16.64
N ARG A 137 4.58 24.03 -17.95
CA ARG A 137 3.57 24.36 -18.95
C ARG A 137 3.59 23.34 -20.08
N ASP A 138 2.56 23.36 -20.90
CA ASP A 138 2.54 22.57 -22.14
C ASP A 138 3.51 23.17 -23.16
N TYR A 139 4.36 22.31 -23.73
CA TYR A 139 5.26 22.64 -24.82
C TYR A 139 4.74 21.97 -26.09
N ARG A 140 4.48 22.76 -27.16
CA ARG A 140 3.86 22.28 -28.41
C ARG A 140 4.74 22.41 -29.64
N SER A 141 5.89 23.08 -29.50
CA SER A 141 6.88 23.24 -30.57
C SER A 141 8.01 22.22 -30.41
N SER A 142 8.43 21.59 -31.50
CA SER A 142 9.51 20.61 -31.52
C SER A 142 10.82 21.16 -30.92
N LYS A 143 11.15 22.41 -31.22
CA LYS A 143 12.35 23.08 -30.70
C LYS A 143 12.33 23.24 -29.17
N GLU A 144 11.17 23.55 -28.59
CA GLU A 144 11.08 23.69 -27.13
C GLU A 144 11.15 22.32 -26.44
N ILE A 145 10.52 21.31 -27.03
CA ILE A 145 10.54 19.93 -26.53
C ILE A 145 11.98 19.39 -26.55
N GLU A 146 12.72 19.65 -27.62
CA GLU A 146 14.12 19.23 -27.76
C GLU A 146 15.02 19.82 -26.66
N VAL A 147 14.85 21.11 -26.33
CA VAL A 147 15.58 21.75 -25.23
C VAL A 147 15.29 21.09 -23.89
N VAL A 148 14.02 20.77 -23.61
CA VAL A 148 13.62 20.07 -22.38
C VAL A 148 14.21 18.67 -22.31
N PHE A 149 14.20 17.92 -23.41
CA PHE A 149 14.84 16.60 -23.48
C PHE A 149 16.34 16.69 -23.24
N LEU A 150 17.03 17.65 -23.87
CA LEU A 150 18.46 17.87 -23.67
C LEU A 150 18.75 18.17 -22.21
N LEU A 151 18.02 19.12 -21.61
CA LEU A 151 18.20 19.53 -20.23
C LEU A 151 17.99 18.35 -19.27
N PHE A 152 17.01 17.50 -19.57
CA PHE A 152 16.74 16.29 -18.80
C PHE A 152 17.85 15.22 -18.90
N LEU A 153 18.52 15.13 -20.05
CA LEU A 153 19.68 14.25 -20.24
C LEU A 153 20.92 14.80 -19.51
N PHE A 154 21.18 16.10 -19.60
CA PHE A 154 22.35 16.73 -18.98
C PHE A 154 22.29 16.74 -17.44
N TYR A 155 21.12 16.96 -16.84
CA TYR A 155 20.98 16.98 -15.36
C TYR A 155 21.18 15.61 -14.70
N LYS A 156 21.25 14.52 -15.47
CA LYS A 156 21.40 13.14 -14.99
C LYS A 156 22.77 12.53 -15.20
N ALA A 157 23.72 13.27 -15.80
CA ALA A 157 25.08 12.79 -16.07
C ALA A 157 26.05 12.94 -14.88
N HIS A 158 25.57 13.39 -13.71
CA HIS A 158 26.30 13.48 -12.44
C HIS A 158 25.55 12.68 -11.35
#